data_AF-A0A968JTK5-F1
#
_entry.id   AF-A0A968JTK5-F1
#
_cell.length_a   1.000
_cell.length_b   1.000
_cell.length_c   1.000
_cell.angle_alpha   90.00
_cell.angle_beta   90.00
_cell.angle_gamma   90.00
#
_symmetry.space_group_name_H-M   'P 1'
#
loop_
_entity.id
_entity.type
_entity.pdbx_description
1 polymer ?
#
loop_
_entity_poly.entity_id
_entity_poly.type
_entity_poly.pdbx_seq_one_letter_code
_entity_poly.pdbx_strand_id
1 'polypeptide(L)'
;MLGYSKNAGFDPEVKRLAVKTEDHPLDYITFEGIIPRGNYGAGTVIIWDLGRYYLNENEEIAETGYLKEKIGQIGHIRLFLKGKKLKGFFNLIRTSKDGDKEQWMFVKAKDQFTHLPDPDDEAVKDKSFDPTKQTGETNLSHLNGAEKKELKADKLKPMLATLVEKPFDNTDWIFELKLDGYRVIASKNGEEVNLYSRYGNTFNEKYKVVAEELKKIKGDFILDGEVVILDDEGKTNFQALQNITSADLKRMYYYVFDLIWLNGFDLKRIPLIERKKLLKSLLLKQSEKIRYTDHIETWEMHSFRKLPGTTWKE
;
A
#
# COMPACT_ATOMS: atom_id res chain seq x y z
N MET A 1 3.95 12.54 -6.10
CA MET A 1 3.52 13.35 -4.94
C MET A 1 4.72 14.16 -4.45
N LEU A 2 4.53 15.23 -3.66
CA LEU A 2 5.63 16.06 -3.12
C LEU A 2 5.45 16.24 -1.62
N GLY A 3 6.52 16.05 -0.84
CA GLY A 3 6.55 16.34 0.59
C GLY A 3 7.13 17.73 0.86
N TYR A 4 6.52 18.51 1.75
CA TYR A 4 6.94 19.89 2.03
C TYR A 4 7.62 20.02 3.40
N SER A 5 8.62 20.90 3.52
CA SER A 5 9.30 21.17 4.80
C SER A 5 8.53 22.11 5.74
N LYS A 6 7.52 22.81 5.22
CA LYS A 6 6.56 23.68 5.95
C LYS A 6 5.21 23.64 5.25
N ASN A 7 4.11 23.83 5.99
CA ASN A 7 2.77 23.93 5.43
C ASN A 7 2.69 25.02 4.36
N ALA A 8 1.92 24.76 3.33
CA ALA A 8 1.65 25.70 2.24
C ALA A 8 0.82 26.89 2.72
N GLY A 9 0.99 28.05 2.07
CA GLY A 9 0.30 29.29 2.45
C GLY A 9 0.22 30.27 1.28
N PHE A 10 -0.31 31.45 1.55
CA PHE A 10 -0.61 32.52 0.59
C PHE A 10 0.44 33.63 0.53
N ASP A 11 1.44 33.61 1.41
CA ASP A 11 2.61 34.50 1.29
C ASP A 11 3.52 34.08 0.11
N PRO A 12 3.66 34.92 -0.95
CA PRO A 12 4.48 34.64 -2.12
C PRO A 12 5.98 34.80 -1.87
N GLU A 13 6.40 35.47 -0.81
CA GLU A 13 7.80 35.65 -0.47
C GLU A 13 8.38 34.41 0.24
N VAL A 14 7.50 33.54 0.78
CA VAL A 14 7.89 32.31 1.46
C VAL A 14 8.10 31.17 0.46
N LYS A 15 9.36 30.80 0.24
CA LYS A 15 9.76 29.65 -0.57
C LYS A 15 9.82 28.38 0.28
N ARG A 16 9.11 27.33 -0.12
CA ARG A 16 9.01 26.06 0.63
C ARG A 16 9.73 24.96 -0.15
N LEU A 17 10.57 24.18 0.52
CA LEU A 17 11.21 23.02 -0.11
C LEU A 17 10.15 21.94 -0.33
N ALA A 18 10.11 21.40 -1.55
CA ALA A 18 9.31 20.26 -1.94
C ALA A 18 10.25 19.12 -2.35
N VAL A 19 10.14 17.98 -1.70
CA VAL A 19 10.96 16.80 -1.98
C VAL A 19 10.10 15.81 -2.76
N LYS A 20 10.65 15.33 -3.88
CA LYS A 20 10.02 14.28 -4.66
C LYS A 20 9.88 13.02 -3.82
N THR A 21 8.66 12.53 -3.73
CA THR A 21 8.34 11.28 -3.07
C THR A 21 8.26 10.16 -4.12
N GLU A 22 8.30 8.90 -3.69
CA GLU A 22 8.01 7.74 -4.56
C GLU A 22 6.59 7.87 -5.15
N ASP A 23 6.24 7.07 -6.16
CA ASP A 23 4.87 7.04 -6.66
C ASP A 23 3.96 6.35 -5.63
N HIS A 24 2.79 6.92 -5.37
CA HIS A 24 1.83 6.41 -4.40
C HIS A 24 0.55 6.01 -5.12
N PRO A 25 -0.16 4.96 -4.65
CA PRO A 25 -1.51 4.68 -5.09
C PRO A 25 -2.42 5.91 -4.85
N LEU A 26 -3.38 6.15 -5.75
CA LEU A 26 -4.35 7.24 -5.61
C LEU A 26 -5.17 7.11 -4.31
N ASP A 27 -5.27 5.92 -3.74
CA ASP A 27 -6.06 5.66 -2.52
C ASP A 27 -5.48 6.33 -1.27
N TYR A 28 -4.19 6.70 -1.30
CA TYR A 28 -3.58 7.53 -0.25
C TYR A 28 -4.22 8.91 -0.13
N ILE A 29 -4.96 9.38 -1.14
CA ILE A 29 -5.68 10.66 -1.12
C ILE A 29 -6.68 10.73 0.05
N THR A 30 -7.20 9.57 0.51
CA THR A 30 -8.22 9.50 1.56
C THR A 30 -7.75 8.85 2.87
N PHE A 31 -6.45 8.54 3.00
CA PHE A 31 -5.90 7.86 4.17
C PHE A 31 -5.45 8.85 5.26
N GLU A 32 -5.90 8.62 6.50
CA GLU A 32 -5.41 9.27 7.72
C GLU A 32 -5.08 8.21 8.78
N GLY A 33 -3.95 8.37 9.48
CA GLY A 33 -3.55 7.42 10.52
C GLY A 33 -2.06 7.45 10.83
N ILE A 34 -1.63 6.61 11.78
CA ILE A 34 -0.22 6.49 12.14
C ILE A 34 0.41 5.35 11.34
N ILE A 35 1.38 5.68 10.50
CA ILE A 35 2.21 4.69 9.81
C ILE A 35 3.36 4.29 10.75
N PRO A 36 3.56 2.98 11.03
CA PRO A 36 4.59 2.55 11.97
C PRO A 36 6.01 2.95 11.53
N ARG A 37 6.89 3.26 12.50
CA ARG A 37 8.31 3.57 12.25
C ARG A 37 8.99 2.48 11.42
N GLY A 38 9.70 2.88 10.37
CA GLY A 38 10.40 2.00 9.43
C GLY A 38 9.63 1.70 8.15
N ASN A 39 8.33 2.02 8.10
CA ASN A 39 7.56 2.02 6.85
C ASN A 39 7.70 3.35 6.12
N TYR A 40 7.43 3.35 4.82
CA TYR A 40 7.43 4.57 4.03
C TYR A 40 6.24 5.47 4.41
N GLY A 41 6.51 6.75 4.68
CA GLY A 41 5.51 7.66 5.27
C GLY A 41 5.32 7.50 6.79
N ALA A 42 6.24 6.78 7.47
CA ALA A 42 6.20 6.59 8.92
C ALA A 42 6.00 7.89 9.70
N GLY A 43 5.07 7.85 10.64
CA GLY A 43 4.61 9.03 11.38
C GLY A 43 3.11 9.18 11.28
N THR A 44 2.64 10.32 11.77
CA THR A 44 1.22 10.67 11.68
C THR A 44 0.93 11.20 10.28
N VAL A 45 0.05 10.51 9.56
CA VAL A 45 -0.47 10.94 8.26
C VAL A 45 -1.84 11.55 8.48
N ILE A 46 -1.99 12.77 8.02
CA ILE A 46 -3.26 13.51 8.00
C ILE A 46 -3.48 14.06 6.60
N ILE A 47 -4.74 14.20 6.20
CA ILE A 47 -5.10 14.91 4.99
C ILE A 47 -5.16 16.39 5.37
N TRP A 48 -4.04 17.09 5.15
CA TRP A 48 -3.95 18.50 5.49
C TRP A 48 -4.84 19.37 4.59
N ASP A 49 -4.95 19.04 3.30
CA ASP A 49 -5.87 19.68 2.35
C ASP A 49 -6.28 18.69 1.24
N LEU A 50 -7.50 18.83 0.72
CA LEU A 50 -8.07 17.98 -0.31
C LEU A 50 -8.75 18.84 -1.38
N GLY A 51 -8.41 18.61 -2.65
CA GLY A 51 -8.89 19.47 -3.73
C GLY A 51 -8.54 19.00 -5.12
N ARG A 52 -8.86 19.86 -6.09
CA ARG A 52 -8.46 19.72 -7.48
C ARG A 52 -7.35 20.72 -7.82
N TYR A 53 -6.62 20.43 -8.88
CA TYR A 53 -5.66 21.35 -9.45
C TYR A 53 -5.89 21.49 -10.95
N TYR A 54 -5.51 22.65 -11.49
CA TYR A 54 -5.73 23.05 -12.87
C TYR A 54 -4.46 23.69 -13.43
N LEU A 55 -4.26 23.66 -14.74
CA LEU A 55 -3.15 24.37 -15.38
C LEU A 55 -3.44 25.87 -15.46
N ASN A 56 -4.69 26.23 -15.73
CA ASN A 56 -5.22 27.59 -15.71
C ASN A 56 -6.50 27.64 -14.85
N GLU A 57 -6.91 28.83 -14.39
CA GLU A 57 -8.03 29.02 -13.43
C GLU A 57 -9.34 28.33 -13.84
N ASN A 58 -9.55 28.11 -15.15
CA ASN A 58 -10.77 27.50 -15.72
C ASN A 58 -10.50 26.32 -16.67
N GLU A 59 -9.25 25.82 -16.77
CA GLU A 59 -8.89 24.78 -17.75
C GLU A 59 -8.57 23.47 -17.01
N GLU A 60 -9.47 22.50 -17.11
CA GLU A 60 -9.20 21.13 -16.65
C GLU A 60 -8.04 20.54 -17.44
N ILE A 61 -7.20 19.78 -16.73
CA ILE A 61 -5.96 19.27 -17.28
C ILE A 61 -6.28 18.10 -18.19
N ALA A 62 -5.83 18.17 -19.44
CA ALA A 62 -5.75 17.02 -20.33
C ALA A 62 -4.71 16.03 -19.78
N GLU A 63 -5.13 14.78 -19.58
CA GLU A 63 -4.36 13.56 -19.28
C GLU A 63 -3.01 13.69 -18.54
N THR A 64 -2.85 12.90 -17.47
CA THR A 64 -1.64 12.78 -16.63
C THR A 64 -0.31 12.66 -17.38
N GLY A 65 -0.31 12.19 -18.63
CA GLY A 65 0.87 12.11 -19.50
C GLY A 65 1.44 13.48 -19.91
N TYR A 66 0.58 14.46 -20.22
CA TYR A 66 0.99 15.80 -20.66
C TYR A 66 1.75 16.56 -19.58
N LEU A 67 1.31 16.43 -18.32
CA LEU A 67 2.01 17.02 -17.19
C LEU A 67 3.41 16.43 -17.04
N LYS A 68 3.55 15.10 -17.00
CA LYS A 68 4.85 14.41 -16.82
C LYS A 68 5.89 14.88 -17.83
N GLU A 69 5.50 15.05 -19.09
CA GLU A 69 6.38 15.56 -20.15
C GLU A 69 6.81 17.02 -19.90
N LYS A 70 5.87 17.91 -19.60
CA LYS A 70 6.14 19.32 -19.25
C LYS A 70 7.01 19.47 -17.99
N ILE A 71 6.78 18.66 -16.95
CA ILE A 71 7.55 18.63 -15.69
C ILE A 71 9.02 18.34 -16.01
N GLY A 72 9.27 17.30 -16.82
CA GLY A 72 10.62 16.82 -17.14
C GLY A 72 11.44 17.81 -17.96
N GLN A 73 10.81 18.50 -18.91
CA GLN A 73 11.50 19.38 -19.86
C GLN A 73 11.79 20.79 -19.31
N ILE A 74 10.84 21.40 -18.59
CA ILE A 74 10.92 22.84 -18.24
C ILE A 74 11.47 23.05 -16.82
N GLY A 75 11.28 22.08 -15.91
CA GLY A 75 11.66 22.25 -14.51
C GLY A 75 10.87 23.34 -13.79
N HIS A 76 9.78 23.85 -14.38
CA HIS A 76 8.89 24.84 -13.78
C HIS A 76 7.45 24.58 -14.21
N ILE A 77 6.55 24.57 -13.24
CA ILE A 77 5.11 24.37 -13.46
C ILE A 77 4.36 25.38 -12.61
N ARG A 78 3.37 26.01 -13.22
CA ARG A 78 2.37 26.82 -12.51
C ARG A 78 1.06 26.06 -12.49
N LEU A 79 0.47 25.90 -11.31
CA LEU A 79 -0.80 25.20 -11.09
C LEU A 79 -1.74 26.10 -10.31
N PHE A 80 -3.01 26.10 -10.68
CA PHE A 80 -4.07 26.63 -9.84
C PHE A 80 -4.58 25.52 -8.91
N LEU A 81 -4.49 25.72 -7.61
CA LEU A 81 -5.03 24.80 -6.61
C LEU A 81 -6.42 25.27 -6.19
N LYS A 82 -7.34 24.32 -6.03
CA LYS A 82 -8.69 24.51 -5.51
C LYS A 82 -8.97 23.46 -4.45
N GLY A 83 -8.30 23.62 -3.32
CA GLY A 83 -8.49 22.84 -2.09
C GLY A 83 -9.50 23.46 -1.15
N LYS A 84 -9.69 22.79 -0.01
CA LYS A 84 -10.44 23.34 1.12
C LYS A 84 -9.63 24.44 1.82
N LYS A 85 -8.31 24.28 1.92
CA LYS A 85 -7.40 25.25 2.56
C LYS A 85 -6.68 26.12 1.55
N LEU A 86 -6.09 25.54 0.51
CA LEU A 86 -5.34 26.29 -0.51
C LEU A 86 -6.21 26.66 -1.69
N LYS A 87 -6.05 27.91 -2.15
CA LYS A 87 -6.69 28.41 -3.36
C LYS A 87 -5.77 29.35 -4.15
N GLY A 88 -5.80 29.25 -5.47
CA GLY A 88 -5.02 30.13 -6.35
C GLY A 88 -3.79 29.47 -6.95
N PHE A 89 -2.96 30.29 -7.59
CA PHE A 89 -1.79 29.85 -8.32
C PHE A 89 -0.58 29.62 -7.42
N PHE A 90 0.09 28.50 -7.67
CA PHE A 90 1.35 28.10 -7.06
C PHE A 90 2.33 27.67 -8.15
N ASN A 91 3.61 27.91 -7.88
CA ASN A 91 4.71 27.50 -8.73
C ASN A 91 5.45 26.35 -8.07
N LEU A 92 5.74 25.33 -8.86
CA LEU A 92 6.66 24.26 -8.54
C LEU A 92 7.90 24.42 -9.42
N ILE A 93 9.06 24.67 -8.81
CA ILE A 93 10.30 25.04 -9.49
C ILE A 93 11.41 24.07 -9.10
N ARG A 94 12.00 23.35 -10.06
CA ARG A 94 13.15 22.48 -9.84
C ARG A 94 14.41 23.32 -9.69
N THR A 95 15.16 23.13 -8.62
CA THR A 95 16.34 23.96 -8.28
C THR A 95 17.67 23.24 -8.43
N SER A 96 17.72 21.90 -8.56
CA SER A 96 18.95 21.15 -8.82
C SER A 96 19.08 20.70 -10.29
N LYS A 97 20.33 20.57 -10.76
CA LYS A 97 20.70 19.94 -12.05
C LYS A 97 21.07 18.46 -11.83
N ASP A 98 21.11 17.69 -12.92
CA ASP A 98 21.41 16.25 -12.92
C ASP A 98 22.65 15.90 -12.09
N GLY A 99 22.49 14.94 -11.16
CA GLY A 99 23.57 14.40 -10.32
C GLY A 99 23.38 14.61 -8.81
N ASP A 100 22.65 15.65 -8.40
CA ASP A 100 22.24 15.86 -7.00
C ASP A 100 20.82 15.36 -6.73
N LYS A 101 20.48 15.10 -5.45
CA LYS A 101 19.10 14.77 -5.04
C LYS A 101 18.14 15.83 -5.61
N GLU A 102 17.20 15.39 -6.43
CA GLU A 102 16.23 16.25 -7.13
C GLU A 102 15.46 17.14 -6.14
N GLN A 103 15.70 18.45 -6.17
CA GLN A 103 15.07 19.42 -5.27
C GLN A 103 14.06 20.28 -6.01
N TRP A 104 12.89 20.46 -5.40
CA TRP A 104 11.83 21.31 -5.90
C TRP A 104 11.49 22.38 -4.86
N MET A 105 11.00 23.52 -5.34
CA MET A 105 10.51 24.62 -4.51
C MET A 105 9.05 24.86 -4.85
N PHE A 106 8.24 25.01 -3.81
CA PHE A 106 6.83 25.32 -3.90
C PHE A 106 6.57 26.71 -3.36
N VAL A 107 6.03 27.58 -4.22
CA VAL A 107 5.94 29.02 -3.96
C VAL A 107 4.58 29.53 -4.41
N LYS A 108 3.90 30.32 -3.56
CA LYS A 108 2.66 30.98 -3.96
C LYS A 108 2.96 32.00 -5.06
N ALA A 109 2.18 31.99 -6.14
CA ALA A 109 2.23 33.03 -7.16
C ALA A 109 1.38 34.24 -6.72
N LYS A 110 1.78 35.46 -7.08
CA LYS A 110 0.95 36.64 -6.84
C LYS A 110 -0.33 36.55 -7.66
N ASP A 111 -1.47 36.56 -6.98
CA ASP A 111 -2.80 36.59 -7.57
C ASP A 111 -3.83 37.16 -6.57
N GLN A 112 -5.11 37.09 -6.93
CA GLN A 112 -6.21 37.57 -6.10
C GLN A 112 -6.32 36.88 -4.73
N PHE A 113 -5.68 35.73 -4.48
CA PHE A 113 -5.74 34.98 -3.22
C PHE A 113 -4.55 35.26 -2.29
N THR A 114 -3.56 36.05 -2.72
CA THR A 114 -2.36 36.38 -1.92
C THR A 114 -2.66 37.14 -0.62
N HIS A 115 -3.81 37.80 -0.53
CA HIS A 115 -4.21 38.53 0.67
C HIS A 115 -4.91 37.65 1.72
N LEU A 116 -5.18 36.38 1.40
CA LEU A 116 -5.79 35.47 2.36
C LEU A 116 -4.80 35.15 3.49
N PRO A 117 -5.27 34.99 4.73
CA PRO A 117 -4.41 34.54 5.82
C PRO A 117 -3.90 33.14 5.52
N ASP A 118 -2.61 32.90 5.80
CA ASP A 118 -2.03 31.56 5.70
C ASP A 118 -2.90 30.57 6.50
N PRO A 119 -3.23 29.39 5.95
CA PRO A 119 -4.02 28.42 6.68
C PRO A 119 -3.25 27.99 7.93
N ASP A 120 -3.85 28.20 9.10
CA ASP A 120 -3.24 27.82 10.37
C ASP A 120 -2.96 26.31 10.45
N ASP A 121 -2.02 25.94 11.32
CA ASP A 121 -1.75 24.55 11.76
C ASP A 121 -2.91 23.94 12.59
N GLU A 122 -4.12 24.50 12.50
CA GLU A 122 -5.29 24.06 13.25
C GLU A 122 -5.80 22.65 12.88
N ALA A 123 -5.14 21.97 11.94
CA ALA A 123 -5.31 20.52 11.76
C ALA A 123 -5.00 19.70 13.04
N VAL A 124 -4.33 20.30 14.04
CA VAL A 124 -4.11 19.69 15.37
C VAL A 124 -5.14 20.13 16.42
N LYS A 125 -6.08 21.03 16.10
CA LYS A 125 -7.12 21.51 17.04
C LYS A 125 -8.53 21.00 16.73
N ASP A 126 -8.73 20.25 15.65
CA ASP A 126 -9.92 19.43 15.56
C ASP A 126 -9.83 18.37 16.66
N LYS A 127 -10.66 18.51 17.72
CA LYS A 127 -10.64 17.66 18.92
C LYS A 127 -10.98 16.18 18.63
N SER A 128 -11.14 15.83 17.36
CA SER A 128 -11.29 14.47 16.85
C SER A 128 -9.94 13.73 16.74
N PHE A 129 -8.81 14.43 16.62
CA PHE A 129 -7.50 13.81 16.39
C PHE A 129 -6.41 14.34 17.34
N ASP A 130 -6.13 13.58 18.41
CA ASP A 130 -5.06 13.84 19.38
C ASP A 130 -3.88 12.87 19.15
N PRO A 131 -2.76 13.31 18.57
CA PRO A 131 -1.61 12.45 18.26
C PRO A 131 -0.86 11.96 19.51
N THR A 132 -1.16 12.50 20.70
CA THR A 132 -0.49 12.11 21.96
C THR A 132 -1.21 10.99 22.72
N LYS A 133 -2.43 10.62 22.29
CA LYS A 133 -3.27 9.60 22.97
C LYS A 133 -3.35 8.23 22.28
N GLN A 134 -2.77 8.05 21.10
CA GLN A 134 -2.79 6.75 20.42
C GLN A 134 -1.52 5.95 20.71
N THR A 135 -1.64 5.01 21.63
CA THR A 135 -0.73 3.87 21.79
C THR A 135 -0.81 2.97 20.56
N GLY A 136 -0.20 3.34 19.44
CA GLY A 136 0.05 2.42 18.32
C GLY A 136 -1.16 1.67 17.71
N GLU A 137 -2.40 2.05 18.00
CA GLU A 137 -3.60 1.39 17.47
C GLU A 137 -3.91 1.94 16.07
N THR A 138 -3.85 1.08 15.05
CA THR A 138 -4.34 1.41 13.71
C THR A 138 -5.86 1.57 13.76
N ASN A 139 -6.38 2.80 13.69
CA ASN A 139 -7.82 3.01 13.66
C ASN A 139 -8.38 2.84 12.23
N LEU A 140 -8.94 1.67 11.95
CA LEU A 140 -9.54 1.34 10.65
C LEU A 140 -11.06 1.59 10.60
N SER A 141 -11.65 2.22 11.61
CA SER A 141 -13.11 2.43 11.68
C SER A 141 -13.68 3.32 10.57
N HIS A 142 -12.83 4.05 9.85
CA HIS A 142 -13.22 4.87 8.70
C HIS A 142 -13.47 4.03 7.44
N LEU A 143 -12.94 2.80 7.36
CA LEU A 143 -13.20 1.90 6.25
C LEU A 143 -14.57 1.24 6.45
N ASN A 144 -15.49 1.50 5.53
CA ASN A 144 -16.82 0.90 5.57
C ASN A 144 -16.71 -0.64 5.50
N GLY A 145 -17.22 -1.32 6.53
CA GLY A 145 -17.10 -2.78 6.70
C GLY A 145 -15.95 -3.23 7.61
N ALA A 146 -15.06 -2.35 8.07
CA ALA A 146 -14.12 -2.68 9.13
C ALA A 146 -14.84 -2.72 10.49
N GLU A 147 -14.79 -3.86 11.18
CA GLU A 147 -15.46 -4.02 12.48
C GLU A 147 -14.42 -4.29 13.57
N LYS A 148 -14.42 -3.49 14.66
CA LYS A 148 -13.56 -3.77 15.82
C LYS A 148 -14.04 -5.07 16.48
N LYS A 149 -13.30 -6.16 16.27
CA LYS A 149 -13.72 -7.51 16.63
C LYS A 149 -12.51 -8.43 16.66
N GLU A 150 -12.33 -9.12 17.78
CA GLU A 150 -11.34 -10.18 17.90
C GLU A 150 -11.72 -11.39 17.05
N LEU A 151 -10.74 -11.98 16.37
CA LEU A 151 -10.91 -13.19 15.57
C LEU A 151 -9.97 -14.29 16.05
N LYS A 152 -10.47 -15.52 16.05
CA LYS A 152 -9.67 -16.70 16.35
C LYS A 152 -9.26 -17.38 15.04
N ALA A 153 -7.97 -17.36 14.75
CA ALA A 153 -7.43 -17.82 13.47
C ALA A 153 -7.63 -19.33 13.23
N ASP A 154 -7.56 -20.14 14.29
CA ASP A 154 -7.83 -21.58 14.28
C ASP A 154 -9.27 -21.94 13.87
N LYS A 155 -10.21 -20.99 13.99
CA LYS A 155 -11.62 -21.16 13.60
C LYS A 155 -11.96 -20.57 12.24
N LEU A 156 -11.01 -19.90 11.57
CA LEU A 156 -11.26 -19.33 10.25
C LEU A 156 -11.29 -20.44 9.20
N LYS A 157 -12.33 -20.42 8.38
CA LYS A 157 -12.44 -21.26 7.20
C LYS A 157 -12.01 -20.43 5.99
N PRO A 158 -10.95 -20.83 5.26
CA PRO A 158 -10.52 -20.09 4.09
C PRO A 158 -11.61 -20.03 3.01
N MET A 159 -11.72 -18.91 2.31
CA MET A 159 -12.63 -18.77 1.17
C MET A 159 -12.19 -19.67 0.02
N LEU A 160 -13.12 -20.44 -0.56
CA LEU A 160 -12.84 -21.35 -1.67
C LEU A 160 -13.14 -20.68 -3.01
N ALA A 161 -12.30 -20.97 -4.00
CA ALA A 161 -12.55 -20.57 -5.37
C ALA A 161 -13.55 -21.53 -6.04
N THR A 162 -14.41 -20.96 -6.88
CA THR A 162 -15.28 -21.74 -7.78
C THR A 162 -14.50 -22.05 -9.06
N LEU A 163 -14.46 -23.31 -9.46
CA LEU A 163 -13.83 -23.70 -10.72
C LEU A 163 -14.69 -23.23 -11.90
N VAL A 164 -14.06 -22.59 -12.87
CA VAL A 164 -14.68 -22.16 -14.14
C VAL A 164 -14.00 -22.86 -15.32
N GLU A 165 -14.75 -23.13 -16.37
CA GLU A 165 -14.25 -23.91 -17.52
C GLU A 165 -13.36 -23.11 -18.47
N LYS A 166 -13.54 -21.78 -18.54
CA LYS A 166 -12.81 -20.91 -19.47
C LYS A 166 -12.33 -19.65 -18.75
N PRO A 167 -11.15 -19.12 -19.11
CA PRO A 167 -10.75 -17.80 -18.68
C PRO A 167 -11.78 -16.75 -19.10
N PHE A 168 -11.93 -15.72 -18.28
CA PHE A 168 -12.82 -14.59 -18.56
C PHE A 168 -12.08 -13.29 -18.26
N ASP A 169 -12.52 -12.20 -18.89
CA ASP A 169 -12.05 -10.85 -18.60
C ASP A 169 -13.24 -10.02 -18.12
N ASN A 170 -13.13 -9.45 -16.93
CA ASN A 170 -14.20 -8.66 -16.34
C ASN A 170 -13.60 -7.67 -15.35
N THR A 171 -13.96 -6.39 -15.49
CA THR A 171 -13.48 -5.28 -14.66
C THR A 171 -13.85 -5.39 -13.18
N ASP A 172 -14.84 -6.21 -12.84
CA ASP A 172 -15.22 -6.50 -11.45
C ASP A 172 -14.30 -7.53 -10.77
N TRP A 173 -13.29 -8.03 -11.50
CA TRP A 173 -12.38 -9.08 -11.04
C TRP A 173 -10.92 -8.62 -11.05
N ILE A 174 -10.15 -9.24 -10.16
CA ILE A 174 -8.69 -9.22 -10.22
C ILE A 174 -8.20 -10.63 -10.45
N PHE A 175 -7.05 -10.75 -11.11
CA PHE A 175 -6.43 -12.03 -11.45
C PHE A 175 -5.09 -12.17 -10.75
N GLU A 176 -4.91 -13.28 -10.05
CA GLU A 176 -3.70 -13.60 -9.31
C GLU A 176 -3.04 -14.86 -9.88
N LEU A 177 -1.72 -14.95 -9.74
CA LEU A 177 -1.02 -16.17 -10.10
C LEU A 177 -1.48 -17.30 -9.18
N LYS A 178 -2.01 -18.38 -9.77
CA LYS A 178 -2.29 -19.60 -9.02
C LYS A 178 -0.96 -20.23 -8.60
N LEU A 179 -0.77 -20.36 -7.30
CA LEU A 179 0.39 -21.01 -6.70
C LEU A 179 0.02 -22.44 -6.28
N ASP A 180 0.93 -23.39 -6.53
CA ASP A 180 0.77 -24.77 -6.09
C ASP A 180 1.57 -25.02 -4.81
N GLY A 181 0.89 -24.96 -3.67
CA GLY A 181 1.48 -25.13 -2.35
C GLY A 181 0.53 -25.71 -1.31
N TYR A 182 0.77 -25.37 -0.06
CA TYR A 182 -0.19 -25.60 1.02
C TYR A 182 -0.77 -24.27 1.50
N ARG A 183 -2.10 -24.15 1.46
CA ARG A 183 -2.81 -23.00 2.03
C ARG A 183 -2.63 -22.93 3.54
N VAL A 184 -2.23 -21.76 4.01
CA VAL A 184 -1.96 -21.48 5.42
C VAL A 184 -2.69 -20.22 5.84
N ILE A 185 -3.35 -20.28 7.00
CA ILE A 185 -3.80 -19.11 7.74
C ILE A 185 -2.75 -18.79 8.78
N ALA A 186 -2.14 -17.61 8.69
CA ALA A 186 -1.11 -17.18 9.62
C ALA A 186 -1.66 -16.08 10.53
N SER A 187 -1.49 -16.23 11.84
CA SER A 187 -1.87 -15.21 12.82
C SER A 187 -0.68 -14.75 13.64
N LYS A 188 -0.62 -13.46 13.91
CA LYS A 188 0.31 -12.87 14.88
C LYS A 188 -0.45 -12.05 15.90
N ASN A 189 -0.19 -12.30 17.18
CA ASN A 189 -0.68 -11.52 18.31
C ASN A 189 0.48 -11.23 19.27
N GLY A 190 0.94 -9.99 19.30
CA GLY A 190 2.18 -9.60 19.95
C GLY A 190 3.36 -10.38 19.38
N GLU A 191 4.02 -11.16 20.22
CA GLU A 191 5.18 -11.99 19.86
C GLU A 191 4.81 -13.42 19.44
N GLU A 192 3.54 -13.81 19.60
CA GLU A 192 3.05 -15.14 19.29
C GLU A 192 2.62 -15.23 17.82
N VAL A 193 3.21 -16.18 17.09
CA VAL A 193 2.85 -16.47 15.70
C VAL A 193 2.35 -17.91 15.61
N ASN A 194 1.19 -18.10 14.98
CA ASN A 194 0.60 -19.40 14.74
C ASN A 194 0.27 -19.58 13.25
N LEU A 195 0.54 -20.78 12.73
CA LEU A 195 0.26 -21.17 11.35
C LEU A 195 -0.74 -22.31 11.36
N TYR A 196 -1.84 -22.16 10.64
CA TYR A 196 -2.91 -23.14 10.59
C TYR A 196 -3.14 -23.62 9.16
N SER A 197 -3.39 -24.92 9.02
CA SER A 197 -3.92 -25.52 7.79
C SER A 197 -5.37 -25.10 7.55
N ARG A 198 -5.91 -25.45 6.38
CA ARG A 198 -7.34 -25.31 6.05
C ARG A 198 -8.30 -25.88 7.11
N TYR A 199 -7.88 -26.89 7.85
CA TYR A 199 -8.69 -27.58 8.86
C TYR A 199 -8.37 -27.16 10.31
N GLY A 200 -7.53 -26.13 10.51
CA GLY A 200 -7.15 -25.64 11.84
C GLY A 200 -5.99 -26.39 12.50
N ASN A 201 -5.42 -27.40 11.85
CA ASN A 201 -4.21 -28.07 12.37
C ASN A 201 -3.00 -27.12 12.34
N THR A 202 -2.16 -27.15 13.38
CA THR A 202 -0.94 -26.31 13.44
C THR A 202 0.12 -26.78 12.44
N PHE A 203 0.81 -25.81 11.83
CA PHE A 203 1.94 -26.00 10.93
C PHE A 203 3.22 -25.29 11.40
N ASN A 204 3.26 -24.79 12.63
CA ASN A 204 4.40 -24.04 13.17
C ASN A 204 5.74 -24.79 13.04
N GLU A 205 5.79 -26.06 13.46
CA GLU A 205 7.01 -26.87 13.36
C GLU A 205 7.42 -27.11 11.89
N LYS A 206 6.43 -27.42 11.04
CA LYS A 206 6.66 -27.73 9.63
C LYS A 206 7.17 -26.51 8.85
N TYR A 207 6.68 -25.32 9.19
CA TYR A 207 6.96 -24.07 8.49
C TYR A 207 7.59 -23.03 9.42
N LYS A 208 8.52 -23.46 10.29
CA LYS A 208 9.16 -22.60 11.30
C LYS A 208 9.81 -21.34 10.73
N VAL A 209 10.44 -21.44 9.55
CA VAL A 209 11.07 -20.29 8.87
C VAL A 209 10.03 -19.21 8.53
N VAL A 210 8.82 -19.62 8.13
CA VAL A 210 7.72 -18.69 7.86
C VAL A 210 7.26 -18.04 9.16
N ALA A 211 7.10 -18.81 10.24
CA ALA A 211 6.69 -18.29 11.54
C ALA A 211 7.70 -17.27 12.11
N GLU A 212 9.00 -17.56 12.02
CA GLU A 212 10.09 -16.68 12.45
C GLU A 212 10.13 -15.37 11.66
N GLU A 213 9.87 -15.42 10.35
CA GLU A 213 9.84 -14.24 9.49
C GLU A 213 8.60 -13.37 9.74
N LEU A 214 7.43 -13.99 9.92
CA LEU A 214 6.20 -13.27 10.29
C LEU A 214 6.33 -12.55 11.63
N LYS A 215 7.08 -13.11 12.59
CA LYS A 215 7.32 -12.48 13.90
C LYS A 215 7.99 -11.11 13.79
N LYS A 216 8.80 -10.89 12.74
CA LYS A 216 9.49 -9.62 12.48
C LYS A 216 8.56 -8.53 11.96
N ILE A 217 7.41 -8.90 11.40
CA ILE A 217 6.43 -7.97 10.85
C ILE A 217 5.72 -7.26 12.01
N LYS A 218 5.65 -5.93 11.93
CA LYS A 218 5.01 -5.10 12.95
C LYS A 218 3.49 -5.18 12.85
N GLY A 219 2.83 -5.11 14.00
CA GLY A 219 1.38 -5.22 14.13
C GLY A 219 0.90 -6.64 14.35
N ASP A 220 -0.37 -6.75 14.69
CA ASP A 220 -1.08 -8.00 14.89
C ASP A 220 -2.01 -8.21 13.71
N PHE A 221 -2.03 -9.42 13.17
CA PHE A 221 -2.70 -9.68 11.90
C PHE A 221 -3.17 -11.12 11.78
N ILE A 222 -4.12 -11.33 10.88
CA ILE A 222 -4.43 -12.65 10.32
C ILE A 222 -4.35 -12.57 8.80
N LEU A 223 -3.52 -13.43 8.21
CA LEU A 223 -3.19 -13.50 6.80
C LEU A 223 -3.68 -14.82 6.19
N ASP A 224 -4.11 -14.76 4.93
CA ASP A 224 -4.39 -15.93 4.10
C ASP A 224 -3.40 -15.98 2.94
N GLY A 225 -2.79 -17.14 2.75
CA GLY A 225 -1.72 -17.30 1.78
C GLY A 225 -1.38 -18.76 1.49
N GLU A 226 -0.37 -18.93 0.65
CA GLU A 226 0.15 -20.21 0.21
C GLU A 226 1.62 -20.35 0.59
N VAL A 227 1.97 -21.42 1.32
CA VAL A 227 3.36 -21.80 1.53
C VAL A 227 3.83 -22.64 0.35
N VAL A 228 4.93 -22.21 -0.26
CA VAL A 228 5.54 -22.84 -1.44
C VAL A 228 7.03 -23.10 -1.20
N ILE A 229 7.57 -24.08 -1.92
CA ILE A 229 9.02 -24.23 -2.13
C ILE A 229 9.29 -23.92 -3.58
N LEU A 230 10.27 -23.06 -3.86
CA LEU A 230 10.69 -22.76 -5.22
C LEU A 230 11.87 -23.65 -5.63
N ASP A 231 11.93 -24.05 -6.89
CA ASP A 231 13.12 -24.63 -7.50
C ASP A 231 14.09 -23.54 -7.99
N ASP A 232 15.17 -23.96 -8.63
CA ASP A 232 16.23 -23.06 -9.11
C ASP A 232 15.78 -22.20 -10.32
N GLU A 233 14.66 -22.54 -10.96
CA GLU A 233 14.00 -21.73 -12.01
C GLU A 233 12.93 -20.78 -11.43
N GLY A 234 12.69 -20.83 -10.12
CA GLY A 234 11.67 -20.03 -9.44
C GLY A 234 10.25 -20.60 -9.54
N LYS A 235 10.07 -21.86 -9.96
CA LYS A 235 8.78 -22.54 -10.03
C LYS A 235 8.43 -23.24 -8.73
N THR A 236 7.14 -23.34 -8.43
CA THR A 236 6.66 -24.05 -7.24
C THR A 236 6.88 -25.56 -7.36
N ASN A 237 7.59 -26.15 -6.40
CA ASN A 237 7.80 -27.59 -6.28
C ASN A 237 6.90 -28.16 -5.16
N PHE A 238 5.71 -28.61 -5.55
CA PHE A 238 4.74 -29.17 -4.60
C PHE A 238 5.21 -30.47 -3.94
N GLN A 239 5.98 -31.29 -4.64
CA GLN A 239 6.49 -32.57 -4.11
C GLN A 239 7.46 -32.32 -2.95
N ALA A 240 8.29 -31.29 -3.02
CA ALA A 240 9.20 -30.89 -1.95
C ALA A 240 8.46 -30.51 -0.64
N LEU A 241 7.22 -30.03 -0.73
CA LEU A 241 6.42 -29.72 0.48
C LEU A 241 5.89 -30.95 1.22
N GLN A 242 5.93 -32.13 0.59
CA GLN A 242 5.57 -33.40 1.23
C GLN A 242 6.72 -33.95 2.08
N ASN A 243 7.96 -33.81 1.60
CA ASN A 243 9.18 -34.31 2.24
C ASN A 243 10.25 -33.22 2.33
N ILE A 244 10.04 -32.25 3.22
CA ILE A 244 10.86 -31.05 3.33
C ILE A 244 12.25 -31.42 3.86
N THR A 245 13.30 -31.03 3.12
CA THR A 245 14.69 -31.12 3.57
C THR A 245 15.19 -29.78 4.11
N SER A 246 16.33 -29.79 4.81
CA SER A 246 16.98 -28.55 5.26
C SER A 246 17.37 -27.60 4.12
N ALA A 247 17.63 -28.13 2.91
CA ALA A 247 17.91 -27.32 1.74
C ALA A 247 16.64 -26.59 1.25
N ASP A 248 15.48 -27.24 1.34
CA ASP A 248 14.21 -26.68 0.89
C ASP A 248 13.74 -25.53 1.77
N LEU A 249 14.06 -25.55 3.07
CA LEU A 249 13.78 -24.43 3.97
C LEU A 249 14.36 -23.09 3.46
N LYS A 250 15.50 -23.13 2.78
CA LYS A 250 16.12 -21.93 2.18
C LYS A 250 15.35 -21.41 0.98
N ARG A 251 14.52 -22.24 0.33
CA ARG A 251 13.69 -21.89 -0.82
C ARG A 251 12.20 -21.92 -0.50
N MET A 252 11.85 -21.96 0.79
CA MET A 252 10.50 -21.85 1.28
C MET A 252 10.07 -20.39 1.33
N TYR A 253 8.86 -20.11 0.84
CA TYR A 253 8.24 -18.78 0.85
C TYR A 253 6.78 -18.90 1.26
N TYR A 254 6.25 -17.80 1.81
CA TYR A 254 4.83 -17.65 2.08
C TYR A 254 4.28 -16.49 1.25
N TYR A 255 3.48 -16.83 0.25
CA TYR A 255 2.83 -15.88 -0.64
C TYR A 255 1.45 -15.54 -0.10
N VAL A 256 1.28 -14.32 0.35
CA VAL A 256 0.07 -13.82 1.01
C VAL A 256 -0.80 -13.09 0.01
N PHE A 257 -2.04 -13.54 -0.14
CA PHE A 257 -2.99 -12.94 -1.07
C PHE A 257 -4.12 -12.17 -0.38
N ASP A 258 -4.39 -12.41 0.91
CA ASP A 258 -5.45 -11.73 1.65
C ASP A 258 -5.05 -11.33 3.09
N LEU A 259 -5.63 -10.23 3.57
CA LEU A 259 -5.52 -9.73 4.94
C LEU A 259 -6.91 -9.78 5.58
N ILE A 260 -7.10 -10.71 6.51
CA ILE A 260 -8.40 -11.00 7.14
C ILE A 260 -8.65 -10.09 8.34
N TRP A 261 -7.60 -9.80 9.10
CA TRP A 261 -7.67 -9.06 10.35
C TRP A 261 -6.39 -8.25 10.56
N LEU A 262 -6.52 -7.05 11.10
CA LEU A 262 -5.38 -6.17 11.41
C LEU A 262 -5.68 -5.35 12.67
N ASN A 263 -4.80 -5.45 13.68
CA ASN A 263 -4.77 -4.60 14.88
C ASN A 263 -6.16 -4.38 15.53
N GLY A 264 -6.93 -5.44 15.73
CA GLY A 264 -8.25 -5.37 16.38
C GLY A 264 -9.44 -5.33 15.42
N PHE A 265 -9.23 -5.22 14.11
CA PHE A 265 -10.30 -5.02 13.13
C PHE A 265 -10.46 -6.23 12.20
N ASP A 266 -11.70 -6.73 12.13
CA ASP A 266 -12.15 -7.68 11.12
C ASP A 266 -12.35 -6.95 9.78
N LEU A 267 -11.62 -7.40 8.75
CA LEU A 267 -11.62 -6.76 7.43
C LEU A 267 -12.47 -7.53 6.41
N LYS A 268 -13.09 -8.66 6.76
CA LYS A 268 -13.77 -9.53 5.78
C LYS A 268 -14.91 -8.88 5.01
N ARG A 269 -15.51 -7.82 5.55
CA ARG A 269 -16.59 -7.05 4.91
C ARG A 269 -16.09 -5.88 4.07
N ILE A 270 -14.78 -5.64 4.06
CA ILE A 270 -14.13 -4.63 3.21
C ILE A 270 -13.89 -5.24 1.82
N PRO A 271 -14.02 -4.49 0.71
CA PRO A 271 -13.68 -4.95 -0.63
C PRO A 271 -12.25 -5.53 -0.72
N LEU A 272 -12.07 -6.60 -1.51
CA LEU A 272 -10.78 -7.32 -1.63
C LEU A 272 -9.62 -6.38 -2.02
N ILE A 273 -9.87 -5.46 -2.95
CA ILE A 273 -8.84 -4.52 -3.42
C ILE A 273 -8.28 -3.66 -2.28
N GLU A 274 -9.13 -3.22 -1.34
CA GLU A 274 -8.72 -2.45 -0.17
C GLU A 274 -7.93 -3.32 0.83
N ARG A 275 -8.35 -4.58 1.03
CA ARG A 275 -7.58 -5.53 1.86
C ARG A 275 -6.19 -5.78 1.28
N LYS A 276 -6.07 -5.90 -0.04
CA LYS A 276 -4.79 -6.06 -0.74
C LYS A 276 -3.90 -4.82 -0.64
N LYS A 277 -4.47 -3.61 -0.65
CA LYS A 277 -3.73 -2.36 -0.40
C LYS A 277 -3.13 -2.34 1.01
N LEU A 278 -3.95 -2.64 2.02
CA LEU A 278 -3.49 -2.74 3.42
C LEU A 278 -2.41 -3.83 3.57
N LEU A 279 -2.60 -4.98 2.93
CA LEU A 279 -1.64 -6.08 2.93
C LEU A 279 -0.30 -5.66 2.32
N LYS A 280 -0.31 -5.00 1.16
CA LYS A 280 0.91 -4.54 0.50
C LYS A 280 1.69 -3.57 1.38
N SER A 281 0.99 -2.65 2.05
CA SER A 281 1.58 -1.72 3.03
C SER A 281 2.16 -2.44 4.25
N LEU A 282 1.45 -3.45 4.78
CA LEU A 282 1.90 -4.25 5.93
C LEU A 282 3.19 -5.01 5.62
N LEU A 283 3.34 -5.56 4.41
CA LEU A 283 4.47 -6.40 4.03
C LEU A 283 5.65 -5.62 3.42
N LEU A 284 5.48 -4.32 3.13
CA LEU A 284 6.47 -3.52 2.43
C LEU A 284 7.81 -3.50 3.19
N LYS A 285 8.87 -4.08 2.58
CA LYS A 285 10.24 -4.13 3.12
C LYS A 285 10.40 -4.91 4.44
N GLN A 286 9.45 -5.77 4.83
CA GLN A 286 9.48 -6.48 6.12
C GLN A 286 10.15 -7.87 6.09
N SER A 287 10.07 -8.60 4.97
CA SER A 287 10.67 -9.94 4.86
C SER A 287 10.97 -10.34 3.42
N GLU A 288 12.03 -11.12 3.22
CA GLU A 288 12.34 -11.75 1.92
C GLU A 288 11.51 -13.01 1.66
N LYS A 289 11.02 -13.66 2.74
CA LYS A 289 10.30 -14.93 2.72
C LYS A 289 8.79 -14.78 2.70
N ILE A 290 8.28 -13.68 3.26
CA ILE A 290 6.85 -13.34 3.24
C ILE A 290 6.61 -12.38 2.09
N ARG A 291 5.88 -12.83 1.08
CA ARG A 291 5.70 -12.10 -0.18
C ARG A 291 4.23 -11.77 -0.39
N TYR A 292 3.94 -10.53 -0.77
CA TYR A 292 2.63 -10.17 -1.27
C TYR A 292 2.39 -10.80 -2.66
N THR A 293 1.24 -11.43 -2.86
CA THR A 293 0.81 -11.93 -4.16
C THR A 293 0.18 -10.79 -4.95
N ASP A 294 0.88 -10.37 -6.01
CA ASP A 294 0.39 -9.32 -6.91
C ASP A 294 -0.77 -9.81 -7.78
N HIS A 295 -1.48 -8.85 -8.36
CA HIS A 295 -2.64 -9.10 -9.21
C HIS A 295 -2.65 -8.18 -10.42
N ILE A 296 -3.46 -8.54 -11.41
CA ILE A 296 -3.80 -7.67 -12.54
C ILE A 296 -5.32 -7.46 -12.59
N GLU A 297 -5.75 -6.30 -13.10
CA GLU A 297 -7.16 -5.91 -13.17
C GLU A 297 -7.83 -6.31 -14.50
N THR A 298 -7.06 -6.72 -15.51
CA THR A 298 -7.58 -7.16 -16.80
C THR A 298 -6.88 -8.45 -17.25
N TRP A 299 -7.64 -9.33 -17.88
CA TRP A 299 -7.15 -10.55 -18.52
C TRP A 299 -6.63 -10.23 -19.94
N GLU A 300 -5.72 -9.27 -20.08
CA GLU A 300 -5.02 -9.10 -21.35
C GLU A 300 -3.99 -10.24 -21.52
N MET A 301 -4.30 -11.20 -22.40
CA MET A 301 -3.48 -12.38 -22.74
C MET A 301 -1.98 -12.09 -22.96
N HIS A 302 -1.62 -10.85 -23.29
CA HIS A 302 -0.24 -10.44 -23.57
C HIS A 302 0.63 -10.20 -22.32
N SER A 303 0.03 -10.00 -21.14
CA SER A 303 0.75 -9.60 -19.92
C SER A 303 1.37 -10.78 -19.17
N PHE A 304 0.78 -11.98 -19.22
CA PHE A 304 1.30 -13.15 -18.50
C PHE A 304 2.53 -13.82 -19.14
N ARG A 305 2.85 -13.55 -20.42
CA ARG A 305 4.06 -14.07 -21.07
C ARG A 305 5.37 -13.48 -20.54
N LYS A 306 5.31 -12.44 -19.70
CA LYS A 306 6.49 -11.72 -19.19
C LYS A 306 6.83 -12.03 -17.73
N LEU A 307 6.08 -12.88 -17.03
CA LEU A 307 6.43 -13.29 -15.68
C LEU A 307 7.50 -14.39 -15.72
N PRO A 308 8.67 -14.21 -15.08
CA PRO A 308 9.69 -15.25 -15.00
C PRO A 308 9.14 -16.50 -14.32
N GLY A 309 9.30 -17.66 -14.95
CA GLY A 309 9.01 -18.97 -14.33
C GLY A 309 7.71 -19.66 -14.76
N THR A 310 6.83 -19.06 -15.57
CA THR A 310 5.58 -19.74 -15.98
C THR A 310 5.69 -20.45 -17.33
N THR A 311 5.59 -21.79 -17.33
CA THR A 311 5.22 -22.59 -18.51
C THR A 311 3.80 -23.10 -18.32
N TRP A 312 2.85 -22.63 -19.12
CA TRP A 312 1.50 -23.18 -19.18
C TRP A 312 1.37 -24.04 -20.44
N LYS A 313 0.86 -25.27 -20.27
CA LYS A 313 0.37 -26.09 -21.38
C LYS A 313 -1.13 -25.85 -21.50
N GLU A 314 -1.58 -25.70 -22.74
CA GLU A 314 -3.00 -25.62 -23.15
C GLU A 314 -3.82 -26.82 -22.67
#